data_AF-A0A367GKQ3-F1
#
_entry.id   AF-A0A367GKQ3-F1
#
_cell.length_a   1.000
_cell.length_b   1.000
_cell.length_c   1.000
_cell.angle_alpha   90.00
_cell.angle_beta   90.00
_cell.angle_gamma   90.00
#
_symmetry.space_group_name_H-M   'P 1'
#
loop_
_entity.id
_entity.type
_entity.pdbx_description
1 polymer ?
#
loop_
_entity_poly.entity_id
_entity_poly.type
_entity_poly.pdbx_seq_one_letter_code
_entity_poly.pdbx_strand_id
1 'polypeptide(L)'
;MPAFADTVSIDHFTIVENPFAQGEVAVQAVDSAKHVRENVNGVFTFTMNGFQETLQFEKGTAFYRKKIERSTFLYAKHVNDSGTHSILYYIYKNGDKLKPWHISWVLLLAIPAGLVLLAYMFKRFIVIALIIFIIFFYFNHHNGLSIGRFFESIVDGLKGLF
;
A
#
# COMPACT_ATOMS: atom_id res chain seq x y z
N MET A 1 19.36 19.35 43.25
CA MET A 1 19.43 19.37 41.78
C MET A 1 18.05 18.98 41.27
N PRO A 2 17.33 19.83 40.52
CA PRO A 2 16.04 19.41 39.97
C PRO A 2 16.29 18.36 38.89
N ALA A 3 15.65 17.21 39.00
CA ALA A 3 15.63 16.21 37.94
C ALA A 3 14.89 16.82 36.75
N PHE A 4 15.53 16.89 35.58
CA PHE A 4 14.82 17.17 34.34
C PHE A 4 13.79 16.07 34.17
N ALA A 5 12.51 16.44 34.09
CA ALA A 5 11.49 15.50 33.68
C ALA A 5 11.86 15.02 32.27
N ASP A 6 12.23 13.75 32.12
CA ASP A 6 12.37 13.13 30.82
C ASP A 6 11.02 13.27 30.11
N THR A 7 10.95 14.18 29.14
CA THR A 7 9.76 14.36 28.31
C THR A 7 9.60 13.08 27.51
N VAL A 8 8.67 12.21 27.94
CA VAL A 8 8.43 10.94 27.26
C VAL A 8 7.84 11.22 25.88
N SER A 9 8.65 11.08 24.83
CA SER A 9 8.24 11.26 23.43
C SER A 9 7.82 9.92 22.79
N ILE A 10 6.86 10.00 21.86
CA ILE A 10 6.42 8.88 21.02
C ILE A 10 6.96 9.08 19.61
N ASP A 11 8.10 8.48 19.29
CA ASP A 11 8.70 8.61 17.95
C ASP A 11 8.26 7.47 17.02
N HIS A 12 7.96 6.29 17.59
CA HIS A 12 7.46 5.14 16.84
C HIS A 12 6.17 4.66 17.48
N PHE A 13 5.19 4.33 16.63
CA PHE A 13 3.92 3.78 17.07
C PHE A 13 3.31 2.86 16.01
N THR A 14 2.44 1.96 16.45
CA THR A 14 1.70 1.02 15.61
C THR A 14 0.21 1.12 15.88
N ILE A 15 -0.59 0.69 14.91
CA ILE A 15 -2.03 0.55 15.05
C ILE A 15 -2.37 -0.94 15.14
N VAL A 16 -3.10 -1.32 16.18
CA VAL A 16 -3.55 -2.70 16.43
C VAL A 16 -5.06 -2.75 16.69
N GLU A 17 -5.64 -3.94 16.65
CA GLU A 17 -7.04 -4.13 17.07
C GLU A 17 -7.21 -3.78 18.55
N ASN A 18 -8.34 -3.15 18.92
CA ASN A 18 -8.68 -2.95 20.32
C ASN A 18 -9.24 -4.26 20.92
N PRO A 19 -8.57 -4.91 21.88
CA PRO A 19 -9.07 -6.16 22.46
C PRO A 19 -10.26 -5.96 23.39
N PHE A 20 -10.57 -4.72 23.78
CA PHE A 20 -11.62 -4.39 24.75
C PHE A 20 -12.88 -3.80 24.11
N ALA A 21 -12.86 -3.46 22.82
CA ALA A 21 -14.01 -2.88 22.14
C ALA A 21 -14.05 -3.24 20.65
N GLN A 22 -15.24 -3.59 20.18
CA GLN A 22 -15.46 -3.95 18.78
C GLN A 22 -15.43 -2.74 17.86
N GLY A 23 -14.83 -2.90 16.69
CA GLY A 23 -14.75 -1.83 15.69
C GLY A 23 -13.87 -0.65 16.11
N GLU A 24 -13.03 -0.81 17.12
CA GLU A 24 -12.05 0.20 17.55
C GLU A 24 -10.63 -0.32 17.36
N VAL A 25 -9.68 0.61 17.26
CA VAL A 25 -8.25 0.29 17.21
C VAL A 25 -7.53 0.90 18.40
N ALA A 26 -6.38 0.34 18.73
CA ALA A 26 -5.46 0.91 19.71
C ALA A 26 -4.20 1.43 19.00
N VAL A 27 -3.65 2.51 19.55
CA VAL A 27 -2.34 3.05 19.18
C VAL A 27 -1.36 2.58 20.23
N GLN A 28 -0.31 1.89 19.80
CA GLN A 28 0.76 1.43 20.69
C GLN A 28 2.03 2.22 20.42
N ALA A 29 2.60 2.85 21.44
CA ALA A 29 3.93 3.42 21.38
C ALA A 29 4.95 2.28 21.42
N VAL A 30 5.86 2.25 20.45
CA VAL A 30 6.86 1.18 20.31
C VAL A 30 8.27 1.72 20.22
N ASP A 31 9.26 0.85 20.38
CA ASP A 31 10.66 1.13 20.03
C ASP A 31 10.95 0.80 18.55
N SER A 32 12.20 0.98 18.13
CA SER A 32 12.65 0.65 16.77
C SER A 32 12.56 -0.84 16.43
N ALA A 33 12.53 -1.71 17.44
CA ALA A 33 12.35 -3.16 17.30
C ALA A 33 10.86 -3.58 17.34
N LYS A 34 9.93 -2.61 17.42
CA LYS A 34 8.48 -2.80 17.53
C LYS A 34 8.01 -3.42 18.84
N HIS A 35 8.81 -3.34 19.91
CA HIS A 35 8.34 -3.70 21.25
C HIS A 35 7.61 -2.52 21.88
N VAL A 36 6.52 -2.81 22.61
CA VAL A 36 5.70 -1.79 23.28
C VAL A 36 6.53 -1.11 24.38
N ARG A 37 6.49 0.23 24.41
CA ARG A 37 7.15 1.04 25.42
C ARG A 37 6.21 1.29 26.60
N GLU A 38 6.24 0.40 27.59
CA GLU A 38 5.35 0.48 28.77
C GLU A 38 5.59 1.71 29.66
N ASN A 39 6.72 2.39 29.51
CA ASN A 39 7.00 3.63 30.23
C ASN A 39 6.23 4.85 29.68
N VAL A 40 5.58 4.73 28.51
CA VAL A 40 4.80 5.81 27.90
C VAL A 40 3.43 5.93 28.57
N ASN A 41 3.23 7.01 29.32
CA ASN A 41 1.98 7.32 30.02
C ASN A 41 1.67 8.81 29.87
N GLY A 42 0.39 9.14 29.70
CA GLY A 42 -0.07 10.53 29.60
C GLY A 42 -0.94 10.80 28.38
N VAL A 43 -1.23 12.08 28.15
CA VAL A 43 -2.10 12.53 27.07
C VAL A 43 -1.27 12.99 25.89
N PHE A 44 -1.48 12.38 24.73
CA PHE A 44 -0.78 12.72 23.49
C PHE A 44 -1.76 13.11 22.40
N THR A 45 -1.37 14.09 21.59
CA THR A 45 -2.21 14.54 20.48
C THR A 45 -1.78 13.87 19.18
N PHE A 46 -2.74 13.25 18.51
CA PHE A 46 -2.58 12.60 17.22
C PHE A 46 -3.47 13.30 16.19
N THR A 47 -3.13 13.16 14.92
CA THR A 47 -4.02 13.46 13.80
C THR A 47 -4.41 12.14 13.16
N MET A 48 -5.70 11.77 13.24
CA MET A 48 -6.28 10.54 12.70
C MET A 48 -7.14 10.90 11.49
N ASN A 49 -6.73 10.51 10.28
CA ASN A 49 -7.40 10.86 9.03
C ASN A 49 -7.69 12.37 8.86
N GLY A 50 -6.77 13.21 9.32
CA GLY A 50 -6.88 14.67 9.25
C GLY A 50 -7.60 15.33 10.43
N PHE A 51 -8.20 14.55 11.33
CA PHE A 51 -8.83 15.06 12.55
C PHE A 51 -7.87 14.99 13.73
N GLN A 52 -7.77 16.05 14.51
CA GLN A 52 -6.98 16.07 15.73
C GLN A 52 -7.71 15.29 16.83
N GLU A 53 -7.00 14.36 17.48
CA GLU A 53 -7.50 13.45 18.49
C GLU A 53 -6.56 13.46 19.69
N THR A 54 -7.14 13.51 20.87
CA THR A 54 -6.40 13.41 22.13
C THR A 54 -6.48 11.99 22.64
N LEU A 55 -5.34 11.32 22.76
CA LEU A 55 -5.24 9.91 23.14
C LEU A 55 -4.56 9.78 24.51
N GLN A 56 -5.25 9.12 25.43
CA GLN A 56 -4.71 8.77 26.75
C GLN A 56 -3.91 7.47 26.64
N PHE A 57 -2.59 7.58 26.77
CA PHE A 57 -1.68 6.44 26.84
C PHE A 57 -1.55 5.96 28.28
N GLU A 58 -1.73 4.66 28.45
CA GLU A 58 -1.44 3.91 29.67
C GLU A 58 -0.59 2.71 29.29
N LYS A 59 0.60 2.61 29.89
CA LYS A 59 1.59 1.57 29.61
C LYS A 59 1.86 1.38 28.11
N GLY A 60 2.03 2.49 27.39
CA GLY A 60 2.32 2.49 25.97
C GLY A 60 1.16 2.19 25.05
N THR A 61 -0.07 2.07 25.55
CA THR A 61 -1.26 1.84 24.71
C THR A 61 -2.31 2.92 24.95
N ALA A 62 -2.89 3.44 23.87
CA ALA A 62 -4.07 4.29 23.91
C ALA A 62 -5.16 3.76 22.98
N PHE A 63 -6.42 3.98 23.35
CA PHE A 63 -7.56 3.51 22.56
C PHE A 63 -8.15 4.64 21.72
N TYR A 64 -8.26 4.42 20.42
CA TYR A 64 -8.98 5.30 19.51
C TYR A 64 -10.44 4.87 19.45
N ARG A 65 -11.29 5.58 20.19
CA ARG A 65 -12.70 5.21 20.47
C ARG A 65 -13.69 5.51 19.34
N LYS A 66 -13.22 5.97 18.18
CA LYS A 66 -14.10 6.18 17.02
C LYS A 66 -14.30 4.87 16.28
N LYS A 67 -15.56 4.45 16.16
CA LYS A 67 -15.93 3.19 15.51
C LYS A 67 -15.62 3.19 14.02
N ILE A 68 -15.04 2.09 13.56
CA ILE A 68 -14.76 1.79 12.16
C ILE A 68 -15.83 0.82 11.66
N GLU A 69 -16.80 1.36 10.91
CA GLU A 69 -17.94 0.61 10.40
C GLU A 69 -17.63 -0.22 9.15
N ARG A 70 -16.62 0.19 8.39
CA ARG A 70 -16.19 -0.47 7.15
C ARG A 70 -14.68 -0.44 7.00
N SER A 71 -14.14 -1.36 6.18
CA SER A 71 -12.71 -1.34 5.84
C SER A 71 -12.30 0.04 5.31
N THR A 72 -11.21 0.58 5.84
CA THR A 72 -10.82 1.97 5.57
C THR A 72 -9.31 2.14 5.70
N PHE A 73 -8.79 3.18 5.05
CA PHE A 73 -7.47 3.69 5.38
C PHE A 73 -7.51 4.47 6.70
N LEU A 74 -6.46 4.30 7.50
CA LEU A 74 -6.19 5.07 8.69
C LEU A 74 -4.78 5.65 8.58
N TYR A 75 -4.71 6.94 8.31
CA TYR A 75 -3.50 7.74 8.39
C TYR A 75 -3.41 8.34 9.79
N ALA A 76 -2.42 7.91 10.55
CA ALA A 76 -2.15 8.40 11.89
C ALA A 76 -0.85 9.20 11.87
N LYS A 77 -0.88 10.40 12.46
CA LYS A 77 0.27 11.30 12.55
C LYS A 77 0.41 11.82 13.97
N HIS A 78 1.62 11.88 14.48
CA HIS A 78 1.99 12.50 15.74
C HIS A 78 3.09 13.51 15.48
N VAL A 79 3.03 14.63 16.19
CA VAL A 79 4.04 15.70 16.12
C VAL A 79 4.54 15.92 17.55
N ASN A 80 5.85 15.89 17.71
CA ASN A 80 6.53 16.14 18.98
C ASN A 80 7.82 16.95 18.70
N ASP A 81 8.63 17.15 19.75
CA ASP A 81 9.87 17.93 19.64
C ASP A 81 10.94 17.28 18.74
N SER A 82 10.85 15.96 18.50
CA SER A 82 11.78 15.23 17.62
C SER A 82 11.37 15.27 16.15
N GLY A 83 10.11 15.62 15.85
CA GLY A 83 9.63 15.85 14.50
C GLY A 83 8.20 15.38 14.26
N THR A 84 7.93 15.04 12.99
CA THR A 84 6.63 14.52 12.55
C THR A 84 6.74 13.04 12.22
N HIS A 85 5.97 12.23 12.94
CA HIS A 85 5.93 10.78 12.79
C HIS A 85 4.58 10.37 12.24
N SER A 86 4.54 9.67 11.11
CA SER A 86 3.28 9.27 10.51
C SER A 86 3.31 7.87 9.93
N ILE A 87 2.15 7.23 9.93
CA ILE A 87 1.99 5.86 9.49
C ILE A 87 0.63 5.70 8.80
N LEU A 88 0.61 4.94 7.71
CA LEU A 88 -0.60 4.59 6.99
C LEU A 88 -0.91 3.11 7.21
N TYR A 89 -2.15 2.83 7.56
CA TYR A 89 -2.70 1.49 7.63
C TYR A 89 -3.93 1.36 6.74
N TYR A 90 -4.12 0.17 6.19
CA TYR A 90 -5.44 -0.28 5.74
C TYR A 90 -6.03 -1.16 6.84
N ILE A 91 -7.15 -0.73 7.40
CA ILE A 91 -7.88 -1.47 8.42
C ILE A 91 -8.89 -2.36 7.70
N TYR A 92 -8.62 -3.66 7.65
CA TYR A 92 -9.55 -4.63 7.09
C TYR A 92 -10.57 -5.05 8.16
N LYS A 93 -11.86 -4.81 7.90
CA LYS A 93 -12.94 -5.23 8.78
C LYS A 93 -13.49 -6.59 8.32
N ASN A 94 -13.61 -7.53 9.26
CA ASN A 94 -14.25 -8.81 9.04
C ASN A 94 -15.20 -9.12 10.21
N GLY A 95 -16.48 -8.84 10.02
CA GLY A 95 -17.46 -8.82 11.11
C GLY A 95 -17.05 -7.81 12.18
N ASP A 96 -16.91 -8.27 13.41
CA ASP A 96 -16.51 -7.44 14.55
C ASP A 96 -15.00 -7.24 14.67
N LYS A 97 -14.20 -8.04 13.96
CA LYS A 97 -12.75 -8.00 14.02
C LYS A 97 -12.16 -6.96 13.08
N LEU A 98 -11.11 -6.28 13.55
CA LEU A 98 -10.31 -5.37 12.74
C LEU A 98 -8.91 -5.92 12.56
N LYS A 99 -8.41 -5.93 11.33
CA LYS A 99 -7.04 -6.35 11.00
C LYS A 99 -6.29 -5.17 10.37
N PRO A 100 -5.50 -4.42 11.15
CA PRO A 100 -4.67 -3.34 10.63
C PRO A 100 -3.50 -3.88 9.82
N TRP A 101 -3.39 -3.47 8.56
CA TRP A 101 -2.27 -3.80 7.67
C TRP A 101 -1.44 -2.55 7.38
N HIS A 102 -0.18 -2.55 7.79
CA HIS A 102 0.72 -1.43 7.58
C HIS A 102 1.02 -1.25 6.09
N ILE A 103 0.91 -0.01 5.59
CA ILE A 103 1.26 0.36 4.22
C ILE A 103 2.53 1.19 4.24
N SER A 104 3.59 0.63 3.65
CA SER A 104 4.84 1.36 3.45
C SER A 104 4.66 2.44 2.37
N TRP A 105 5.27 3.60 2.60
CA TRP A 105 5.35 4.68 1.61
C TRP A 105 6.00 4.21 0.31
N VAL A 106 6.92 3.24 0.39
CA VAL A 106 7.59 2.66 -0.79
C VAL A 106 6.56 2.00 -1.70
N LEU A 107 5.57 1.31 -1.14
CA LEU A 107 4.51 0.67 -1.92
C LEU A 107 3.62 1.71 -2.62
N LEU A 108 3.30 2.81 -1.92
CA LEU A 108 2.50 3.91 -2.47
C LEU A 108 3.18 4.55 -3.69
N LEU A 109 4.51 4.62 -3.70
CA LEU A 109 5.28 5.14 -4.83
C LEU A 109 5.52 4.07 -5.91
N ALA A 110 5.80 2.84 -5.50
CA ALA A 110 6.15 1.75 -6.39
C ALA A 110 5.00 1.34 -7.32
N ILE A 111 3.75 1.34 -6.84
CA ILE A 111 2.59 0.97 -7.68
C ILE A 111 2.42 1.94 -8.86
N PRO A 112 2.30 3.28 -8.66
CA PRO A 112 2.23 4.23 -9.77
C PRO A 112 3.47 4.18 -10.67
N ALA A 113 4.67 4.13 -10.10
CA ALA A 113 5.91 4.07 -10.88
C ALA A 113 5.98 2.80 -11.75
N GLY A 114 5.57 1.65 -11.19
CA GLY A 114 5.46 0.39 -11.90
C GLY A 114 4.48 0.44 -13.06
N LEU A 115 3.30 1.06 -12.86
CA LEU A 115 2.33 1.25 -13.95
C LEU A 115 2.89 2.13 -15.08
N VAL A 116 3.59 3.22 -14.75
CA VAL A 116 4.26 4.07 -15.75
C VAL A 116 5.32 3.29 -16.52
N LEU A 117 6.14 2.50 -15.82
CA LEU A 117 7.16 1.65 -16.43
C LEU A 117 6.54 0.61 -17.37
N LEU A 118 5.47 -0.08 -16.94
CA LEU A 118 4.74 -1.03 -17.77
C LEU A 118 4.19 -0.35 -19.02
N ALA A 119 3.51 0.79 -18.87
CA ALA A 119 3.00 1.56 -20.01
C ALA A 119 4.11 1.97 -21.00
N TYR A 120 5.27 2.38 -20.48
CA TYR A 120 6.44 2.70 -21.30
C TYR A 120 6.99 1.48 -22.07
N MET A 121 7.06 0.31 -21.42
CA MET A 121 7.48 -0.93 -22.08
C MET A 121 6.51 -1.34 -23.19
N PHE A 122 5.19 -1.24 -22.95
CA PHE A 122 4.17 -1.53 -23.96
C PHE A 122 4.35 -0.69 -25.24
N LYS A 123 4.67 0.61 -25.11
CA LYS A 123 4.94 1.46 -26.28
C LYS A 123 6.06 0.91 -27.16
N ARG A 124 7.15 0.41 -26.55
CA ARG A 124 8.26 -0.17 -27.31
C ARG A 124 7.86 -1.49 -27.99
N PHE A 125 7.10 -2.34 -27.31
CA PHE A 125 6.61 -3.59 -27.90
C PHE A 125 5.70 -3.36 -29.10
N ILE A 126 4.81 -2.36 -29.06
CA ILE A 126 3.93 -2.01 -30.18
C ILE A 126 4.75 -1.62 -31.41
N VAL A 127 5.80 -0.79 -31.23
CA VAL A 127 6.67 -0.37 -32.35
C VAL A 127 7.41 -1.55 -32.94
N ILE A 128 7.99 -2.42 -32.10
CA ILE A 128 8.70 -3.63 -32.57
C ILE A 128 7.74 -4.56 -33.33
N ALA A 129 6.54 -4.80 -32.79
CA ALA A 129 5.53 -5.63 -33.43
C ALA A 129 5.12 -5.07 -34.81
N LEU A 130 4.97 -3.74 -34.92
CA LEU A 130 4.63 -3.08 -36.17
C LEU A 130 5.75 -3.22 -37.22
N ILE A 131 7.03 -3.07 -36.81
CA ILE A 131 8.17 -3.29 -37.70
C ILE A 131 8.21 -4.75 -38.19
N ILE A 132 8.08 -5.72 -37.28
CA ILE A 132 8.04 -7.14 -37.63
C ILE A 132 6.87 -7.41 -38.59
N PHE A 133 5.70 -6.84 -38.32
CA PHE A 133 4.52 -7.00 -39.16
C PHE A 133 4.73 -6.45 -40.58
N ILE A 134 5.35 -5.28 -40.73
CA ILE A 134 5.68 -4.70 -42.03
C ILE A 134 6.67 -5.59 -42.79
N ILE A 135 7.75 -6.04 -42.14
CA ILE A 135 8.74 -6.93 -42.75
C ILE A 135 8.06 -8.24 -43.20
N PHE A 136 7.26 -8.83 -42.31
CA PHE A 136 6.53 -10.05 -42.58
C PHE A 136 5.61 -9.91 -43.79
N PHE A 137 4.84 -8.82 -43.86
CA PHE A 137 3.94 -8.54 -44.97
C PHE A 137 4.69 -8.35 -46.28
N TYR A 138 5.79 -7.58 -46.26
CA TYR A 138 6.65 -7.35 -47.42
C TYR A 138 7.21 -8.67 -47.97
N PHE A 139 7.79 -9.52 -47.11
CA PHE A 139 8.33 -10.81 -47.51
C PHE A 139 7.26 -11.76 -48.07
N ASN A 140 6.08 -11.82 -47.43
CA ASN A 140 5.00 -12.68 -47.93
C ASN A 140 4.50 -12.24 -49.30
N HIS A 141 4.27 -10.94 -49.48
CA HIS A 141 3.80 -10.41 -50.76
C HIS A 141 4.82 -10.60 -51.88
N HIS A 142 6.11 -10.33 -51.61
CA HIS A 142 7.17 -10.48 -52.61
C HIS A 142 7.44 -11.94 -52.99
N ASN A 143 7.20 -12.89 -52.08
CA ASN A 143 7.36 -14.33 -52.35
C ASN A 143 6.09 -15.00 -52.89
N GLY A 144 5.12 -14.21 -53.40
CA GLY A 144 3.93 -14.72 -54.08
C GLY A 144 2.83 -15.24 -53.16
N LEU A 145 2.94 -15.03 -51.84
CA LEU A 145 1.90 -15.34 -50.87
C LEU A 145 0.95 -14.14 -50.75
N SER A 146 -0.22 -14.25 -51.40
CA SER A 146 -1.30 -13.27 -51.21
C SER A 146 -1.91 -13.40 -49.81
N ILE A 147 -2.55 -12.33 -49.34
CA ILE A 147 -3.15 -12.31 -47.99
C ILE A 147 -4.16 -13.46 -47.79
N GLY A 148 -4.91 -13.82 -48.84
CA GLY A 148 -5.88 -14.92 -48.80
C GLY A 148 -5.20 -16.28 -48.61
N ARG A 149 -4.15 -16.57 -49.41
CA ARG A 149 -3.39 -17.82 -49.30
C ARG A 149 -2.65 -17.96 -47.97
N PHE A 150 -2.24 -16.84 -47.38
CA PHE A 150 -1.66 -16.84 -46.04
C PHE A 150 -2.64 -17.38 -45.00
N PHE A 151 -3.85 -16.85 -44.93
CA PHE A 151 -4.86 -17.33 -43.98
C PHE A 151 -5.33 -18.76 -44.30
N GLU A 152 -5.47 -19.13 -45.59
CA GLU A 152 -5.72 -20.52 -45.99
C GLU A 152 -4.64 -21.46 -45.45
N SER A 153 -3.35 -21.10 -45.56
CA SER A 153 -2.23 -21.91 -45.04
C SER A 153 -2.25 -22.08 -43.52
N ILE A 154 -2.68 -21.05 -42.77
CA ILE A 154 -2.85 -21.15 -41.31
C ILE A 154 -3.99 -22.11 -40.99
N VAL A 155 -5.13 -21.96 -41.66
CA VAL A 155 -6.33 -22.78 -41.43
C VAL A 155 -6.03 -24.24 -41.79
N ASP A 156 -5.37 -24.50 -42.91
CA ASP A 156 -5.01 -25.86 -43.33
C ASP A 156 -3.93 -26.47 -42.43
N GLY A 157 -2.97 -25.68 -41.95
CA GLY A 157 -2.01 -26.12 -40.94
C GLY A 157 -2.68 -26.49 -39.60
N LEU A 158 -3.67 -25.71 -39.15
CA LEU A 158 -4.46 -26.02 -37.96
C LEU A 158 -5.31 -27.28 -38.16
N LYS A 159 -5.95 -27.46 -39.33
CA LYS A 159 -6.69 -28.68 -39.66
C LYS A 159 -5.81 -29.94 -39.69
N GLY A 160 -4.51 -29.81 -39.95
CA GLY A 160 -3.57 -30.93 -39.90
C GLY A 160 -3.19 -31.36 -38.48
N LEU A 161 -3.51 -30.55 -37.46
CA LEU A 161 -3.22 -30.81 -36.05
C LEU A 161 -4.40 -31.40 -35.27
N PHE A 162 -5.61 -31.40 -35.85
CA PHE A 162 -6.85 -31.94 -35.27
C PHE A 162 -7.43 -33.03 -36.18
#